data_AF-A0AAW0WHQ1-F1
#
_entry.id   AF-A0AAW0WHQ1-F1
#
_cell.length_a   1.000
_cell.length_b   1.000
_cell.length_c   1.000
_cell.angle_alpha   90.00
_cell.angle_beta   90.00
_cell.angle_gamma   90.00
#
_symmetry.space_group_name_H-M   'P 1'
#
loop_
_entity.id
_entity.type
_entity.pdbx_description
1 polymer ?
#
loop_
_entity_poly.entity_id
_entity_poly.type
_entity_poly.pdbx_seq_one_letter_code
_entity_poly.pdbx_strand_id
1 'polypeptide(L)'
;YGTEMVRNVIAIQMVGIEAEQDVGVRTAAVNLLVHIAMTQNSVVVPDILTMLEKIVMAPYLRDGDCVQVIKESEAADIIAAVAGLIRIFKKKLWELPSSHAIQAYGILLACLEHHYRNQSVLHGVSRVRMKIFEMIFEMRASSKYQLGFPRNFDKSVQEEDDDSVTSLLPPFSPYIVVDHKHGQRLYEAQKEREQQQFDMYSPTGGRNDVTKEEEDAFRKENVAVPAGSPSASQVEVTHLSLTQAAMTVIVAMKKEKDWEVLRMILERVPQVLLNKALILSRDGNDIDYFAAALCAL
;
A
#
# COMPACT_ATOMS: atom_id res chain seq x y z
N TYR A 1 -10.99 -23.71 7.60
CA TYR A 1 -10.97 -24.09 9.03
C TYR A 1 -10.09 -23.19 9.87
N GLY A 2 -8.75 -23.21 9.74
CA GLY A 2 -7.86 -22.37 10.58
C GLY A 2 -8.11 -20.86 10.46
N THR A 3 -8.30 -20.35 9.24
CA THR A 3 -8.56 -18.92 8.98
C THR A 3 -9.90 -18.42 9.54
N GLU A 4 -10.94 -19.25 9.50
CA GLU A 4 -12.25 -18.92 10.07
C GLU A 4 -12.23 -18.93 11.59
N MET A 5 -11.47 -19.86 12.21
CA MET A 5 -11.27 -19.84 13.66
C MET A 5 -10.54 -18.57 14.10
N VAL A 6 -9.47 -18.18 13.40
CA VAL A 6 -8.75 -16.93 13.67
C VAL A 6 -9.69 -15.74 13.53
N ARG A 7 -10.50 -15.69 12.46
CA ARG A 7 -11.50 -14.62 12.26
C ARG A 7 -12.48 -14.54 13.43
N ASN A 8 -13.02 -15.67 13.87
CA ASN A 8 -14.00 -15.72 14.96
C ASN A 8 -13.37 -15.32 16.30
N VAL A 9 -12.15 -15.76 16.60
CA VAL A 9 -11.43 -15.37 17.82
C VAL A 9 -11.18 -13.86 17.83
N ILE A 10 -10.69 -13.31 16.72
CA ILE A 10 -10.46 -11.86 16.59
C ILE A 10 -11.78 -11.09 16.72
N ALA A 11 -12.82 -11.52 16.01
CA ALA A 11 -14.13 -10.86 16.04
C ALA A 11 -14.77 -10.88 17.45
N ILE A 12 -14.48 -11.88 18.27
CA ILE A 12 -15.00 -11.94 19.64
C ILE A 12 -14.13 -11.13 20.61
N GLN A 13 -12.81 -11.25 20.51
CA GLN A 13 -11.88 -10.73 21.52
C GLN A 13 -11.36 -9.32 21.24
N MET A 14 -11.43 -8.85 19.99
CA MET A 14 -10.81 -7.58 19.56
C MET A 14 -11.84 -6.50 19.20
N VAL A 15 -13.14 -6.79 19.29
CA VAL A 15 -14.19 -5.78 19.06
C VAL A 15 -14.19 -4.76 20.19
N GLY A 16 -14.17 -3.48 19.84
CA GLY A 16 -14.20 -2.38 20.80
C GLY A 16 -12.87 -2.15 21.52
N ILE A 17 -11.78 -2.75 21.05
CA ILE A 17 -10.45 -2.58 21.66
C ILE A 17 -10.00 -1.10 21.69
N GLU A 18 -10.48 -0.28 20.77
CA GLU A 18 -10.24 1.18 20.76
C GLU A 18 -10.82 1.91 21.98
N ALA A 19 -11.81 1.30 22.65
CA ALA A 19 -12.46 1.85 23.84
C ALA A 19 -11.87 1.31 25.15
N GLU A 20 -10.95 0.34 25.10
CA GLU A 20 -10.25 -0.17 26.27
C GLU A 20 -9.47 0.96 26.96
N GLN A 21 -9.51 1.03 28.29
CA GLN A 21 -8.90 2.12 29.06
C GLN A 21 -7.39 1.95 29.16
N ASP A 22 -6.94 0.71 29.34
CA ASP A 22 -5.51 0.40 29.51
C ASP A 22 -4.75 0.45 28.17
N VAL A 23 -3.84 1.42 28.06
CA VAL A 23 -2.98 1.62 26.88
C VAL A 23 -2.12 0.37 26.61
N GLY A 24 -1.66 -0.33 27.64
CA GLY A 24 -0.87 -1.55 27.53
C GLY A 24 -1.68 -2.70 26.93
N VAL A 25 -2.95 -2.85 27.33
CA VAL A 25 -3.86 -3.84 26.74
C VAL A 25 -4.11 -3.51 25.26
N ARG A 26 -4.38 -2.24 24.93
CA ARG A 26 -4.52 -1.81 23.52
C ARG A 26 -3.26 -2.08 22.72
N THR A 27 -2.09 -1.79 23.28
CA THR A 27 -0.78 -2.04 22.65
C THR A 27 -0.55 -3.53 22.39
N ALA A 28 -0.86 -4.40 23.35
CA ALA A 28 -0.73 -5.84 23.20
C ALA A 28 -1.67 -6.38 22.10
N ALA A 29 -2.91 -5.89 22.05
CA ALA A 29 -3.87 -6.23 21.01
C ALA A 29 -3.39 -5.78 19.63
N VAL A 30 -2.88 -4.55 19.50
CA VAL A 30 -2.26 -4.04 18.27
C VAL A 30 -1.14 -4.96 17.79
N ASN A 31 -0.21 -5.33 18.67
CA ASN A 31 0.92 -6.19 18.29
C ASN A 31 0.45 -7.56 17.80
N LEU A 32 -0.57 -8.15 18.43
CA LEU A 32 -1.17 -9.40 17.99
C LEU A 32 -1.85 -9.25 16.61
N LEU A 33 -2.67 -8.21 16.43
CA LEU A 33 -3.34 -7.91 15.17
C LEU A 33 -2.32 -7.74 14.03
N VAL A 34 -1.24 -7.00 14.27
CA VAL A 34 -0.15 -6.80 13.29
C VAL A 34 0.52 -8.12 12.95
N HIS A 35 0.87 -8.93 13.94
CA HIS A 35 1.49 -10.24 13.71
C HIS A 35 0.59 -11.15 12.85
N ILE A 36 -0.71 -11.17 13.13
CA ILE A 36 -1.68 -11.95 12.35
C ILE A 36 -1.80 -11.39 10.91
N ALA A 37 -1.93 -10.08 10.74
CA ALA A 37 -2.03 -9.46 9.41
C ALA A 37 -0.77 -9.70 8.56
N MET A 38 0.41 -9.79 9.19
CA MET A 38 1.65 -10.12 8.51
C MET A 38 1.75 -11.59 8.10
N THR A 39 1.13 -12.53 8.82
CA THR A 39 1.33 -13.99 8.59
C THR A 39 0.18 -14.67 7.85
N GLN A 40 -1.04 -14.13 7.92
CA GLN A 40 -2.23 -14.81 7.42
C GLN A 40 -2.58 -14.50 5.96
N ASN A 41 -3.39 -15.38 5.40
CA ASN A 41 -4.03 -15.25 4.09
C ASN A 41 -5.18 -14.21 4.10
N SER A 42 -5.53 -13.77 2.89
CA SER A 42 -6.35 -12.58 2.58
C SER A 42 -7.60 -12.32 3.41
N VAL A 43 -8.41 -13.33 3.74
CA VAL A 43 -9.79 -13.13 4.20
C VAL A 43 -9.92 -12.30 5.49
N VAL A 44 -8.95 -12.39 6.40
CA VAL A 44 -9.03 -11.75 7.73
C VAL A 44 -8.31 -10.40 7.78
N VAL A 45 -7.37 -10.16 6.86
CA VAL A 45 -6.52 -8.97 6.87
C VAL A 45 -7.31 -7.65 6.75
N PRO A 46 -8.36 -7.53 5.91
CA PRO A 46 -9.14 -6.29 5.83
C PRO A 46 -9.87 -5.95 7.13
N ASP A 47 -10.39 -6.95 7.83
CA ASP A 47 -11.06 -6.78 9.12
C ASP A 47 -10.04 -6.26 10.16
N ILE A 48 -8.84 -6.87 10.20
CA ILE A 48 -7.74 -6.42 11.06
C ILE A 48 -7.32 -4.98 10.76
N LEU A 49 -7.14 -4.64 9.49
CA LEU A 49 -6.79 -3.27 9.08
C LEU A 49 -7.85 -2.27 9.52
N THR A 50 -9.14 -2.64 9.46
CA THR A 50 -10.25 -1.81 9.96
C THR A 50 -10.18 -1.63 11.48
N MET A 51 -9.79 -2.66 12.24
CA MET A 51 -9.58 -2.53 13.69
C MET A 51 -8.38 -1.63 14.01
N LEU A 52 -7.27 -1.77 13.29
CA LEU A 52 -6.10 -0.88 13.44
C LEU A 52 -6.45 0.57 13.09
N GLU A 53 -7.26 0.80 12.05
CA GLU A 53 -7.77 2.12 11.70
C GLU A 53 -8.56 2.74 12.85
N LYS A 54 -9.50 2.00 13.46
CA LYS A 54 -10.28 2.50 14.60
C LYS A 54 -9.40 2.93 15.76
N ILE A 55 -8.36 2.16 16.09
CA ILE A 55 -7.40 2.51 17.16
C ILE A 55 -6.65 3.79 16.81
N VAL A 56 -6.13 3.91 15.58
CA VAL A 56 -5.38 5.09 15.13
C VAL A 56 -6.26 6.35 15.06
N MET A 57 -7.53 6.21 14.68
CA MET A 57 -8.48 7.31 14.56
C MET A 57 -9.22 7.64 15.85
N ALA A 58 -9.22 6.76 16.85
CA ALA A 58 -9.96 6.93 18.10
C ALA A 58 -9.77 8.30 18.78
N PRO A 59 -8.54 8.88 18.84
CA PRO A 59 -8.35 10.22 19.39
C PRO A 59 -9.13 11.33 18.68
N TYR A 60 -9.37 11.19 17.38
CA TYR A 60 -10.02 12.21 16.55
C TYR A 60 -11.54 12.06 16.48
N LEU A 61 -12.07 10.89 16.85
CA LEU A 61 -13.50 10.54 16.76
C LEU A 61 -14.25 10.74 18.09
N ARG A 62 -13.55 11.07 19.18
CA ARG A 62 -14.18 11.32 20.49
C ARG A 62 -14.95 12.63 20.43
N ASP A 63 -16.27 12.52 20.51
CA ASP A 63 -17.19 13.65 20.53
C ASP A 63 -17.10 14.37 21.89
N GLY A 64 -16.74 15.66 21.87
CA GLY A 64 -16.63 16.48 23.08
C GLY A 64 -15.62 17.63 22.95
N ASP A 65 -16.05 18.84 23.29
CA ASP A 65 -15.34 20.14 23.27
C ASP A 65 -13.98 20.19 24.03
N CYS A 66 -13.48 19.08 24.55
CA CYS A 66 -12.20 18.99 25.24
C CYS A 66 -11.11 18.47 24.30
N VAL A 67 -10.25 19.39 23.85
CA VAL A 67 -8.97 19.09 23.20
C VAL A 67 -8.16 18.14 24.10
N GLN A 68 -8.12 16.85 23.75
CA GLN A 68 -7.27 15.89 24.43
C GLN A 68 -5.83 16.11 23.95
N VAL A 69 -4.97 16.63 24.83
CA VAL A 69 -3.52 16.67 24.57
C VAL A 69 -2.96 15.32 25.01
N ILE A 70 -2.85 14.39 24.05
CA ILE A 70 -2.28 13.07 24.32
C ILE A 70 -0.76 13.19 24.35
N LYS A 71 -0.15 12.72 25.44
CA LYS A 71 1.31 12.59 25.54
C LYS A 71 1.77 11.29 24.90
N GLU A 72 3.05 11.21 24.51
CA GLU A 72 3.60 9.97 23.92
C GLU A 72 3.38 8.73 24.79
N SER A 73 3.42 8.86 26.12
CA SER A 73 3.17 7.76 27.06
C SER A 73 1.75 7.20 26.99
N GLU A 74 0.79 8.01 26.57
CA GLU A 74 -0.63 7.66 26.46
C GLU A 74 -1.01 7.19 25.04
N ALA A 75 -0.08 7.33 24.08
CA ALA A 75 -0.26 7.00 22.67
C ALA A 75 0.57 5.77 22.24
N ALA A 76 1.03 4.94 23.18
CA ALA A 76 1.90 3.81 22.87
C ALA A 76 1.24 2.81 21.88
N ASP A 77 -0.06 2.59 22.03
CA ASP A 77 -0.88 1.79 21.13
C ASP A 77 -0.99 2.39 19.73
N ILE A 78 -1.14 3.71 19.62
CA ILE A 78 -1.20 4.42 18.33
C ILE A 78 0.16 4.36 17.63
N ILE A 79 1.26 4.61 18.35
CA ILE A 79 2.62 4.52 17.81
C ILE A 79 2.90 3.10 17.32
N ALA A 80 2.50 2.08 18.10
CA ALA A 80 2.63 0.67 17.71
C ALA A 80 1.77 0.33 16.49
N ALA A 81 0.53 0.85 16.42
CA ALA A 81 -0.38 0.59 15.30
C ALA A 81 0.14 1.20 14.00
N VAL A 82 0.64 2.43 14.04
CA VAL A 82 1.27 3.10 12.88
C VAL A 82 2.52 2.36 12.43
N ALA A 83 3.39 1.95 13.36
CA ALA A 83 4.58 1.16 13.03
C ALA A 83 4.19 -0.20 12.42
N GLY A 84 3.16 -0.85 12.96
CA GLY A 84 2.63 -2.10 12.45
C GLY A 84 1.99 -1.97 11.07
N LEU A 85 1.20 -0.92 10.83
CA LEU A 85 0.61 -0.61 9.52
C LEU A 85 1.70 -0.37 8.47
N ILE A 86 2.80 0.31 8.81
CA ILE A 86 3.95 0.48 7.91
C ILE A 86 4.59 -0.89 7.58
N ARG A 87 4.77 -1.76 8.58
CA ARG A 87 5.27 -3.13 8.36
C ARG A 87 4.34 -3.95 7.48
N ILE A 88 3.03 -3.88 7.70
CA ILE A 88 2.02 -4.56 6.87
C ILE A 88 2.05 -4.00 5.46
N PHE A 89 2.07 -2.68 5.28
CA PHE A 89 2.16 -2.04 3.97
C PHE A 89 3.39 -2.50 3.21
N LYS A 90 4.57 -2.41 3.84
CA LYS A 90 5.83 -2.88 3.25
C LYS A 90 5.73 -4.37 2.90
N LYS A 91 5.29 -5.25 3.80
CA LYS A 91 5.16 -6.69 3.48
C LYS A 91 4.17 -6.98 2.35
N LYS A 92 2.94 -6.48 2.48
CA LYS A 92 1.84 -6.73 1.55
C LYS A 92 2.04 -6.06 0.20
N LEU A 93 3.02 -5.16 0.07
CA LEU A 93 3.41 -4.60 -1.22
C LEU A 93 3.81 -5.71 -2.22
N TRP A 94 4.42 -6.80 -1.76
CA TRP A 94 4.84 -7.94 -2.58
C TRP A 94 3.88 -9.13 -2.54
N GLU A 95 2.66 -8.98 -2.03
CA GLU A 95 1.69 -10.06 -1.89
C GLU A 95 0.32 -9.68 -2.50
N LEU A 96 -0.38 -10.66 -3.06
CA LEU A 96 -1.79 -10.49 -3.46
C LEU A 96 -2.74 -10.88 -2.31
N PRO A 97 -3.93 -10.26 -2.25
CA PRO A 97 -4.38 -9.14 -3.08
C PRO A 97 -3.72 -7.82 -2.65
N SER A 98 -3.39 -6.98 -3.65
CA SER A 98 -2.78 -5.67 -3.45
C SER A 98 -3.62 -4.73 -2.59
N SER A 99 -4.94 -4.97 -2.51
CA SER A 99 -5.89 -4.18 -1.72
C SER A 99 -5.47 -4.03 -0.26
N HIS A 100 -4.79 -5.02 0.34
CA HIS A 100 -4.29 -4.90 1.71
C HIS A 100 -3.23 -3.81 1.88
N ALA A 101 -2.30 -3.73 0.94
CA ALA A 101 -1.27 -2.68 0.95
C ALA A 101 -1.92 -1.30 0.71
N ILE A 102 -2.88 -1.22 -0.23
CA ILE A 102 -3.61 0.01 -0.51
C ILE A 102 -4.40 0.49 0.73
N GLN A 103 -5.09 -0.42 1.42
CA GLN A 103 -5.85 -0.10 2.62
C GLN A 103 -4.92 0.37 3.75
N ALA A 104 -3.82 -0.34 4.02
CA ALA A 104 -2.85 0.06 5.03
C ALA A 104 -2.26 1.46 4.75
N TYR A 105 -1.90 1.73 3.50
CA TYR A 105 -1.43 3.05 3.07
C TYR A 105 -2.50 4.14 3.25
N GLY A 106 -3.75 3.85 2.89
CA GLY A 106 -4.88 4.76 3.08
C GLY A 106 -5.09 5.16 4.54
N ILE A 107 -5.01 4.21 5.47
CA ILE A 107 -5.13 4.47 6.92
C ILE A 107 -4.00 5.40 7.40
N LEU A 108 -2.77 5.16 6.95
CA LEU A 108 -1.61 5.99 7.29
C LEU A 108 -1.77 7.43 6.80
N LEU A 109 -2.26 7.64 5.57
CA LEU A 109 -2.54 8.97 5.05
C LEU A 109 -3.70 9.65 5.76
N ALA A 110 -4.78 8.92 6.04
CA ALA A 110 -5.91 9.42 6.80
C ALA A 110 -5.47 9.91 8.18
N CYS A 111 -4.49 9.25 8.81
CA CYS A 111 -3.97 9.65 10.13
C CYS A 111 -3.33 11.05 10.08
N LEU A 112 -2.46 11.28 9.09
CA LEU A 112 -1.86 12.60 8.86
C LEU A 112 -2.92 13.65 8.50
N GLU A 113 -3.89 13.30 7.66
CA GLU A 113 -4.95 14.22 7.24
C GLU A 113 -5.79 14.71 8.43
N HIS A 114 -6.20 13.80 9.32
CA HIS A 114 -6.92 14.17 10.55
C HIS A 114 -6.05 15.03 11.47
N HIS A 115 -4.76 14.71 11.62
CA HIS A 115 -3.83 15.53 12.39
C HIS A 115 -3.72 16.95 11.84
N TYR A 116 -3.52 17.14 10.53
CA TYR A 116 -3.37 18.48 9.96
C TYR A 116 -4.70 19.27 9.82
N ARG A 117 -5.84 18.60 10.00
CA ARG A 117 -7.15 19.24 10.24
C ARG A 117 -7.30 19.69 11.69
N ASN A 118 -6.89 18.87 12.66
CA ASN A 118 -6.99 19.16 14.09
C ASN A 118 -5.72 18.74 14.86
N GLN A 119 -4.68 19.59 14.80
CA GLN A 119 -3.35 19.25 15.31
C GLN A 119 -3.27 19.15 16.83
N SER A 120 -4.24 19.69 17.55
CA SER A 120 -4.17 19.76 19.01
C SER A 120 -4.33 18.40 19.69
N VAL A 121 -4.88 17.40 18.98
CA VAL A 121 -5.11 16.04 19.49
C VAL A 121 -3.80 15.28 19.73
N LEU A 122 -2.95 15.19 18.70
CA LEU A 122 -1.66 14.49 18.76
C LEU A 122 -0.46 15.44 18.68
N HIS A 123 -0.63 16.69 19.13
CA HIS A 123 0.44 17.69 19.10
C HIS A 123 1.74 17.19 19.76
N GLY A 124 1.60 16.51 20.92
CA GLY A 124 2.71 15.97 21.70
C GLY A 124 3.25 14.62 21.22
N VAL A 125 2.75 14.08 20.10
CA VAL A 125 3.10 12.73 19.59
C VAL A 125 3.70 12.85 18.18
N SER A 126 4.86 13.50 18.07
CA SER A 126 5.55 13.71 16.79
C SER A 126 5.97 12.41 16.11
N ARG A 127 6.30 11.37 16.89
CA ARG A 127 6.70 10.04 16.39
C ARG A 127 5.72 9.42 15.40
N VAL A 128 4.42 9.65 15.57
CA VAL A 128 3.40 9.16 14.62
C VAL A 128 3.63 9.78 13.25
N ARG A 129 3.77 11.11 13.19
CA ARG A 129 4.01 11.84 11.93
C ARG A 129 5.35 11.48 11.30
N MET A 130 6.41 11.47 12.12
CA MET A 130 7.76 11.11 11.68
C MET A 130 7.77 9.76 10.96
N LYS A 131 7.20 8.72 11.58
CA LYS A 131 7.16 7.37 11.00
C LYS A 131 6.43 7.32 9.65
N ILE A 132 5.29 8.02 9.54
CA ILE A 132 4.50 8.03 8.30
C ILE A 132 5.26 8.79 7.21
N PHE A 133 5.84 9.96 7.52
CA PHE A 133 6.64 10.72 6.56
C PHE A 133 7.91 9.99 6.14
N GLU A 134 8.62 9.34 7.07
CA GLU A 134 9.76 8.48 6.75
C GLU A 134 9.35 7.44 5.72
N MET A 135 8.27 6.69 5.96
CA MET A 135 7.76 5.70 5.00
C MET A 135 7.46 6.34 3.64
N ILE A 136 6.73 7.46 3.59
CA ILE A 136 6.41 8.16 2.32
C ILE A 136 7.70 8.55 1.58
N PHE A 137 8.70 9.08 2.29
CA PHE A 137 9.95 9.53 1.69
C PHE A 137 10.91 8.39 1.31
N GLU A 138 10.66 7.19 1.82
CA GLU A 138 11.40 5.97 1.47
C GLU A 138 10.85 5.27 0.24
N MET A 139 9.60 5.53 -0.13
CA MET A 139 9.00 4.98 -1.35
C MET A 139 9.85 5.32 -2.57
N ARG A 140 10.03 4.35 -3.48
CA ARG A 140 10.75 4.50 -4.75
C ARG A 140 9.91 3.89 -5.87
N ALA A 141 9.97 4.51 -7.04
CA ALA A 141 9.38 3.94 -8.24
C ALA A 141 10.47 3.58 -9.27
N SER A 142 10.26 2.49 -9.99
CA SER A 142 11.08 2.10 -11.13
C SER A 142 10.72 2.93 -12.38
N SER A 143 11.47 2.75 -13.48
CA SER A 143 11.12 3.35 -14.78
C SER A 143 9.79 2.85 -15.35
N LYS A 144 9.28 1.71 -14.83
CA LYS A 144 7.95 1.16 -15.13
C LYS A 144 6.90 1.60 -14.11
N TYR A 145 7.20 2.58 -13.26
CA TYR A 145 6.34 3.09 -12.19
C TYR A 145 5.98 2.05 -11.11
N GLN A 146 6.65 0.90 -11.11
CA GLN A 146 6.46 -0.11 -10.05
C GLN A 146 6.99 0.43 -8.73
N LEU A 147 6.17 0.34 -7.69
CA LEU A 147 6.49 0.86 -6.36
C LEU A 147 7.39 -0.10 -5.58
N GLY A 148 8.31 0.42 -4.79
CA GLY A 148 9.22 -0.36 -3.96
C GLY A 148 9.87 0.47 -2.86
N PHE A 149 10.75 -0.18 -2.10
CA PHE A 149 11.50 0.43 -1.00
C PHE A 149 13.00 0.06 -1.12
N PRO A 150 13.93 0.96 -0.73
CA PRO A 150 15.34 0.63 -0.61
C PRO A 150 15.59 -0.61 0.28
N ARG A 151 16.48 -1.51 -0.12
CA ARG A 151 16.67 -2.83 0.54
C ARG A 151 17.35 -2.82 1.93
N ASN A 152 17.53 -1.67 2.59
CA ASN A 152 18.32 -1.58 3.82
C ASN A 152 17.51 -1.05 5.01
N PHE A 153 16.43 -1.73 5.39
CA PHE A 153 15.48 -1.20 6.38
C PHE A 153 15.62 -1.63 7.83
N ASP A 154 16.47 -2.60 8.17
CA ASP A 154 16.65 -2.93 9.59
C ASP A 154 18.09 -3.36 9.87
N LYS A 155 18.87 -2.42 10.42
CA LYS A 155 20.03 -2.76 11.25
C LYS A 155 19.83 -2.28 12.70
N SER A 156 18.65 -1.75 13.03
CA SER A 156 18.40 -1.09 14.31
C SER A 156 17.34 -1.76 15.17
N VAL A 157 16.60 -2.75 14.67
CA VAL A 157 15.68 -3.54 15.50
C VAL A 157 15.91 -5.04 15.28
N GLN A 158 16.63 -5.64 16.23
CA GLN A 158 16.76 -7.06 16.54
C GLN A 158 17.38 -8.00 15.50
N GLU A 159 18.55 -8.49 15.91
CA GLU A 159 19.18 -9.75 15.50
C GLU A 159 18.21 -10.94 15.71
N GLU A 160 18.29 -11.93 14.80
CA GLU A 160 17.90 -13.36 14.93
C GLU A 160 16.95 -13.99 13.89
N ASP A 161 16.54 -13.32 12.82
CA ASP A 161 15.98 -14.04 11.65
C ASP A 161 16.90 -13.92 10.42
N ASP A 162 17.43 -15.06 9.98
CA ASP A 162 18.26 -15.25 8.78
C ASP A 162 17.47 -14.89 7.51
N ASP A 163 17.43 -13.59 7.18
CA ASP A 163 16.55 -13.00 6.17
C ASP A 163 17.06 -13.17 4.72
N SER A 164 17.53 -14.39 4.39
CA SER A 164 17.99 -14.77 3.05
C SER A 164 16.88 -14.68 1.99
N VAL A 165 15.61 -14.75 2.40
CA VAL A 165 14.44 -14.72 1.52
C VAL A 165 14.09 -13.29 1.07
N THR A 166 14.23 -12.29 1.95
CA THR A 166 13.93 -10.88 1.62
C THR A 166 14.92 -10.31 0.58
N SER A 167 16.15 -10.84 0.56
CA SER A 167 17.16 -10.52 -0.47
C SER A 167 16.79 -11.01 -1.88
N LEU A 168 15.94 -12.05 -1.97
CA LEU A 168 15.46 -12.62 -3.24
C LEU A 168 14.26 -11.87 -3.82
N LEU A 169 13.53 -11.10 -3.01
CA LEU A 169 12.39 -10.32 -3.50
C LEU A 169 12.84 -9.22 -4.45
N PRO A 170 12.15 -8.99 -5.59
CA PRO A 170 12.50 -7.91 -6.50
C PRO A 170 12.46 -6.55 -5.79
N PRO A 171 13.34 -5.59 -6.16
CA PRO A 171 13.41 -4.29 -5.47
C PRO A 171 12.13 -3.45 -5.61
N PHE A 172 11.29 -3.76 -6.60
CA PHE A 172 9.99 -3.15 -6.82
C PHE A 172 8.93 -4.25 -6.93
N SER A 173 7.74 -3.97 -6.39
CA SER A 173 6.61 -4.88 -6.47
C SER A 173 6.09 -5.01 -7.90
N PRO A 174 5.77 -6.23 -8.36
CA PRO A 174 5.13 -6.43 -9.65
C PRO A 174 3.63 -6.08 -9.62
N TYR A 175 3.03 -5.91 -8.45
CA TYR A 175 1.58 -5.80 -8.27
C TYR A 175 1.08 -4.36 -8.09
N ILE A 176 1.94 -3.43 -7.69
CA ILE A 176 1.54 -2.04 -7.41
C ILE A 176 2.36 -1.07 -8.25
N VAL A 177 1.66 -0.28 -9.04
CA VAL A 177 2.22 0.73 -9.94
C VAL A 177 1.70 2.11 -9.55
N VAL A 178 2.58 3.11 -9.53
CA VAL A 178 2.20 4.51 -9.28
C VAL A 178 1.35 5.02 -10.43
N ASP A 179 0.20 5.63 -10.11
CA ASP A 179 -0.71 6.19 -11.10
C ASP A 179 -0.07 7.42 -11.77
N HIS A 180 0.38 7.22 -13.01
CA HIS A 180 1.12 8.20 -13.79
C HIS A 180 0.71 8.13 -15.27
N LYS A 181 0.43 9.29 -15.89
CA LYS A 181 -0.03 9.40 -17.29
C LYS A 181 0.89 8.70 -18.30
N HIS A 182 2.21 8.81 -18.14
CA HIS A 182 3.20 8.07 -18.96
C HIS A 182 3.23 6.56 -18.66
N GLY A 183 3.05 6.13 -17.40
CA GLY A 183 3.00 4.72 -17.05
C GLY A 183 1.82 4.02 -17.69
N GLN A 184 0.65 4.68 -17.72
CA GLN A 184 -0.53 4.20 -18.43
C GLN A 184 -0.27 4.01 -19.93
N ARG A 185 0.36 4.99 -20.61
CA ARG A 185 0.71 4.85 -22.04
C ARG A 185 1.64 3.67 -22.31
N LEU A 186 2.61 3.41 -21.41
CA LEU A 186 3.49 2.26 -21.53
C LEU A 186 2.72 0.95 -21.34
N TYR A 187 1.79 0.90 -20.39
CA TYR A 187 0.92 -0.25 -20.16
C TYR A 187 -0.01 -0.52 -21.34
N GLU A 188 -0.66 0.51 -21.88
CA GLU A 188 -1.51 0.43 -23.07
C GLU A 188 -0.70 -0.04 -24.29
N ALA A 189 0.49 0.54 -24.53
CA ALA A 189 1.37 0.13 -25.62
C ALA A 189 1.90 -1.32 -25.46
N GLN A 190 2.10 -1.79 -24.23
CA GLN A 190 2.44 -3.20 -23.97
C GLN A 190 1.28 -4.12 -24.29
N LYS A 191 0.08 -3.78 -23.83
CA LYS A 191 -1.15 -4.53 -24.13
C LYS A 191 -1.42 -4.59 -25.64
N GLU A 192 -1.21 -3.49 -26.35
CA GLU A 192 -1.31 -3.44 -27.81
C GLU A 192 -0.30 -4.35 -28.50
N ARG A 193 0.96 -4.41 -28.02
CA ARG A 193 1.98 -5.31 -28.58
C ARG A 193 1.68 -6.77 -28.32
N GLU A 194 1.19 -7.11 -27.12
CA GLU A 194 0.77 -8.47 -26.77
C GLU A 194 -0.44 -8.90 -27.60
N GLN A 195 -1.40 -8.01 -27.82
CA GLN A 195 -2.56 -8.24 -28.69
C GLN A 195 -2.14 -8.44 -30.16
N GLN A 196 -1.25 -7.59 -30.69
CA GLN A 196 -0.73 -7.72 -32.06
C GLN A 196 0.08 -9.02 -32.24
N GLN A 197 0.82 -9.45 -31.22
CA GLN A 197 1.54 -10.70 -31.24
C GLN A 197 0.59 -11.90 -31.21
N PHE A 198 -0.52 -11.84 -30.46
CA PHE A 198 -1.55 -12.86 -30.46
C PHE A 198 -2.30 -12.97 -31.80
N ASP A 199 -2.58 -11.82 -32.44
CA ASP A 199 -3.25 -11.77 -33.74
C ASP A 199 -2.36 -12.30 -34.88
N MET A 200 -1.03 -12.12 -34.79
CA MET A 200 -0.06 -12.63 -35.77
C MET A 200 0.12 -14.16 -35.72
N TYR A 201 -0.14 -14.79 -34.57
CA TYR A 201 -0.05 -16.25 -34.38
C TYR A 201 -1.43 -16.96 -34.39
N SER A 202 -2.53 -16.22 -34.55
CA SER A 202 -3.86 -16.81 -34.75
C SER A 202 -4.04 -17.13 -36.23
N PRO A 203 -4.43 -18.37 -36.62
CA PRO A 203 -4.59 -18.71 -38.02
C PRO A 203 -5.79 -17.95 -38.58
N THR A 204 -5.51 -16.90 -39.37
CA THR A 204 -6.52 -16.19 -40.15
C THR A 204 -7.23 -17.19 -41.05
N GLY A 205 -8.52 -17.38 -40.81
CA GLY A 205 -9.39 -18.25 -41.59
C GLY A 205 -9.29 -17.92 -43.08
N GLY A 206 -8.64 -18.83 -43.81
CA GLY A 206 -8.76 -18.90 -45.25
C GLY A 206 -10.20 -19.29 -45.59
N ARG A 207 -10.90 -18.40 -46.29
CA ARG A 207 -12.10 -18.73 -47.05
C ARG A 207 -11.76 -19.88 -47.99
N ASN A 208 -12.18 -21.09 -47.64
CA ASN A 208 -12.32 -22.17 -48.60
C ASN A 208 -13.82 -22.47 -48.71
N ASP A 209 -14.33 -22.17 -49.90
CA ASP A 209 -15.62 -22.63 -50.40
C ASP A 209 -15.57 -24.17 -50.40
N VAL A 210 -16.28 -24.81 -49.46
CA VAL A 210 -16.42 -26.27 -49.44
C VAL A 210 -17.91 -26.57 -49.39
N THR A 211 -18.37 -27.18 -50.47
CA THR A 211 -19.72 -27.70 -50.66
C THR A 211 -20.07 -28.66 -49.52
N LYS A 212 -21.27 -28.47 -48.97
CA LYS A 212 -21.90 -29.35 -47.97
C LYS A 212 -22.01 -30.77 -48.54
N GLU A 213 -21.10 -31.68 -48.21
CA GLU A 213 -21.40 -33.13 -48.28
C GLU A 213 -20.40 -34.08 -47.56
N GLU A 214 -19.32 -33.62 -46.92
CA GLU A 214 -18.32 -34.53 -46.32
C GLU A 214 -18.01 -34.29 -44.82
N GLU A 215 -19.00 -33.94 -43.99
CA GLU A 215 -18.81 -33.77 -42.53
C GLU A 215 -19.17 -34.99 -41.66
N ASP A 216 -19.66 -36.10 -42.23
CA ASP A 216 -20.22 -37.21 -41.42
C ASP A 216 -19.36 -38.49 -41.33
N ALA A 217 -18.11 -38.48 -41.80
CA ALA A 217 -17.33 -39.72 -41.90
C ALA A 217 -15.92 -39.66 -41.31
N PHE A 218 -15.71 -39.08 -40.12
CA PHE A 218 -14.54 -39.49 -39.29
C PHE A 218 -14.71 -39.17 -37.80
N ARG A 219 -15.90 -39.44 -37.24
CA ARG A 219 -16.09 -39.50 -35.78
C ARG A 219 -15.83 -40.91 -35.29
N LYS A 220 -14.58 -41.35 -35.29
CA LYS A 220 -14.10 -42.43 -34.42
C LYS A 220 -12.58 -42.45 -34.40
N GLU A 221 -12.05 -42.60 -33.19
CA GLU A 221 -10.64 -42.79 -32.88
C GLU A 221 -9.76 -41.53 -32.96
N ASN A 222 -9.68 -40.81 -31.84
CA ASN A 222 -8.40 -40.50 -31.21
C ASN A 222 -8.56 -39.94 -29.80
N VAL A 223 -7.64 -40.37 -28.95
CA VAL A 223 -7.57 -40.22 -27.49
C VAL A 223 -7.47 -38.75 -27.10
N ALA A 224 -8.24 -38.34 -26.09
CA ALA A 224 -8.21 -37.01 -25.51
C ALA A 224 -6.83 -36.70 -24.91
N VAL A 225 -6.10 -35.79 -25.54
CA VAL A 225 -4.97 -35.07 -24.93
C VAL A 225 -5.50 -33.68 -24.56
N PRO A 226 -5.51 -33.25 -23.29
CA PRO A 226 -5.89 -31.88 -22.98
C PRO A 226 -4.74 -30.97 -23.43
N ALA A 227 -4.95 -30.24 -24.52
CA ALA A 227 -4.11 -29.13 -24.92
C ALA A 227 -4.29 -27.99 -23.91
N GLY A 228 -3.56 -28.08 -22.80
CA GLY A 228 -3.32 -26.94 -21.92
C GLY A 228 -2.31 -26.02 -22.58
N SER A 229 -2.77 -25.01 -23.32
CA SER A 229 -1.96 -23.83 -23.57
C SER A 229 -1.68 -23.15 -22.22
N PRO A 230 -0.43 -22.80 -21.89
CA PRO A 230 -0.17 -21.99 -20.70
C PRO A 230 -0.72 -20.59 -21.00
N SER A 231 -1.90 -20.29 -20.46
CA SER A 231 -2.31 -18.90 -20.29
C SER A 231 -1.20 -18.21 -19.52
N ALA A 232 -0.49 -17.30 -20.17
CA ALA A 232 0.42 -16.40 -19.47
C ALA A 232 -0.39 -15.75 -18.34
N SER A 233 -0.06 -16.08 -17.10
CA SER A 233 -0.71 -15.56 -15.91
C SER A 233 -0.58 -14.04 -15.93
N GLN A 234 -1.64 -13.34 -16.34
CA GLN A 234 -1.69 -11.89 -16.26
C GLN A 234 -1.52 -11.50 -14.80
N VAL A 235 -0.42 -10.82 -14.50
CA VAL A 235 -0.18 -10.26 -13.16
C VAL A 235 -1.23 -9.18 -12.94
N GLU A 236 -2.06 -9.35 -11.91
CA GLU A 236 -3.04 -8.34 -11.52
C GLU A 236 -2.30 -7.11 -10.98
N VAL A 237 -2.31 -6.01 -11.76
CA VAL A 237 -1.67 -4.74 -11.41
C VAL A 237 -2.69 -3.78 -10.82
N THR A 238 -2.36 -3.22 -9.67
CA THR A 238 -3.13 -2.18 -8.98
C THR A 238 -2.42 -0.84 -9.09
N HIS A 239 -3.19 0.21 -9.38
CA HIS A 239 -2.67 1.57 -9.46
C HIS A 239 -2.81 2.29 -8.11
N LEU A 240 -1.74 2.96 -7.66
CA LEU A 240 -1.70 3.76 -6.44
C LEU A 240 -1.45 5.24 -6.78
N SER A 241 -2.37 6.12 -6.39
CA SER A 241 -2.16 7.56 -6.48
C SER A 241 -1.33 8.08 -5.30
N LEU A 242 -0.34 8.93 -5.59
CA LEU A 242 0.49 9.60 -4.58
C LEU A 242 0.05 11.05 -4.32
N THR A 243 -1.00 11.53 -4.98
CA THR A 243 -1.48 12.92 -4.87
C THR A 243 -1.84 13.29 -3.43
N GLN A 244 -2.54 12.41 -2.71
CA GLN A 244 -2.90 12.68 -1.30
C GLN A 244 -1.67 12.77 -0.39
N ALA A 245 -0.64 11.94 -0.61
CA ALA A 245 0.61 12.03 0.13
C ALA A 245 1.33 13.35 -0.17
N ALA A 246 1.42 13.75 -1.45
CA ALA A 246 2.02 15.01 -1.84
C ALA A 246 1.33 16.21 -1.19
N MET A 247 -0.01 16.25 -1.25
CA MET A 247 -0.80 17.31 -0.60
C MET A 247 -0.60 17.32 0.91
N THR A 248 -0.54 16.16 1.54
CA THR A 248 -0.29 16.04 2.99
C THR A 248 1.09 16.60 3.35
N VAL A 249 2.14 16.31 2.56
CA VAL A 249 3.48 16.89 2.78
C VAL A 249 3.46 18.40 2.61
N ILE A 250 2.77 18.93 1.58
CA ILE A 250 2.64 20.38 1.37
C ILE A 250 1.92 21.05 2.54
N VAL A 251 0.83 20.46 3.03
CA VAL A 251 0.09 20.96 4.20
C VAL A 251 0.97 20.90 5.45
N ALA A 252 1.75 19.84 5.61
CA ALA A 252 2.68 19.68 6.73
C ALA A 252 3.73 20.78 6.73
N MET A 253 4.37 21.07 5.60
CA MET A 253 5.34 22.16 5.50
C MET A 253 4.75 23.50 5.95
N LYS A 254 3.48 23.77 5.66
CA LYS A 254 2.80 25.02 6.02
C LYS A 254 2.32 25.09 7.47
N LYS A 255 1.97 23.95 8.07
CA LYS A 255 1.27 23.91 9.37
C LYS A 255 2.05 23.21 10.47
N GLU A 256 3.17 22.55 10.19
CA GLU A 256 3.93 21.79 11.18
C GLU A 256 4.52 22.71 12.23
N LYS A 257 4.33 22.35 13.51
CA LYS A 257 4.77 23.11 14.68
C LYS A 257 5.97 22.47 15.38
N ASP A 258 6.19 21.17 15.14
CA ASP A 258 7.33 20.43 15.65
C ASP A 258 8.52 20.59 14.69
N TRP A 259 9.61 21.18 15.19
CA TRP A 259 10.77 21.49 14.36
C TRP A 259 11.49 20.24 13.86
N GLU A 260 11.46 19.11 14.59
CA GLU A 260 12.12 17.87 14.17
C GLU A 260 11.38 17.24 13.00
N VAL A 261 10.04 17.24 13.06
CA VAL A 261 9.17 16.79 11.97
C VAL A 261 9.38 17.68 10.74
N LEU A 262 9.31 19.01 10.93
CA LEU A 262 9.47 19.96 9.83
C LEU A 262 10.86 19.84 9.17
N ARG A 263 11.92 19.77 9.99
CA ARG A 263 13.28 19.59 9.48
C ARG A 263 13.42 18.31 8.68
N MET A 264 12.92 17.19 9.18
CA MET A 264 12.95 15.92 8.44
C MET A 264 12.26 16.06 7.08
N ILE A 265 11.08 16.69 7.03
CA ILE A 265 10.36 16.92 5.79
C ILE A 265 11.20 17.74 4.81
N LEU A 266 11.75 18.87 5.26
CA LEU A 266 12.54 19.77 4.41
C LEU A 266 13.84 19.11 3.90
N GLU A 267 14.49 18.26 4.70
CA GLU A 267 15.68 17.53 4.28
C GLU A 267 15.37 16.41 3.25
N ARG A 268 14.18 15.79 3.34
CA ARG A 268 13.81 14.63 2.50
C ARG A 268 13.06 15.00 1.22
N VAL A 269 12.30 16.09 1.20
CA VAL A 269 11.55 16.54 0.02
C VAL A 269 12.45 16.64 -1.24
N PRO A 270 13.64 17.27 -1.19
CA PRO A 270 14.52 17.32 -2.36
C PRO A 270 14.93 15.94 -2.88
N GLN A 271 15.15 14.97 -1.98
CA GLN A 271 15.53 13.62 -2.35
C GLN A 271 14.39 12.89 -3.07
N VAL A 272 13.15 13.09 -2.63
CA VAL A 272 11.98 12.55 -3.32
C VAL A 272 11.77 13.24 -4.66
N LEU A 273 11.98 14.56 -4.74
CA LEU A 273 11.94 15.36 -5.98
C LEU A 273 12.85 14.84 -7.10
N LEU A 274 13.91 14.13 -6.76
CA LEU A 274 14.79 13.48 -7.73
C LEU A 274 14.20 12.21 -8.35
N ASN A 275 13.25 11.55 -7.68
CA ASN A 275 12.57 10.37 -8.22
C ASN A 275 11.36 10.79 -9.07
N LYS A 276 11.63 11.12 -10.33
CA LYS A 276 10.64 11.60 -11.30
C LYS A 276 9.41 10.68 -11.45
N ALA A 277 9.58 9.37 -11.23
CA ALA A 277 8.49 8.41 -11.35
C ALA A 277 7.48 8.46 -10.18
N LEU A 278 7.81 9.12 -9.06
CA LEU A 278 6.91 9.28 -7.91
C LEU A 278 6.05 10.55 -7.96
N ILE A 279 6.54 11.64 -8.55
CA ILE A 279 5.97 12.98 -8.29
C ILE A 279 5.09 13.50 -9.40
N LEU A 280 5.30 13.01 -10.63
CA LEU A 280 4.51 13.44 -11.76
C LEU A 280 3.17 12.69 -11.72
N SER A 281 2.26 13.07 -10.82
CA SER A 281 0.93 12.48 -10.79
C SER A 281 0.20 12.71 -12.12
N ARG A 282 -0.75 11.84 -12.43
CA ARG A 282 -1.55 11.88 -13.67
C ARG A 282 -2.23 13.24 -13.91
N ASP A 283 -2.62 13.92 -12.83
CA ASP A 283 -3.54 15.07 -12.86
C ASP A 283 -2.94 16.38 -12.28
N GLY A 284 -1.69 16.41 -11.81
CA GLY A 284 -1.20 17.48 -10.94
C GLY A 284 0.06 18.24 -11.37
N ASN A 285 0.02 19.56 -11.21
CA ASN A 285 1.18 20.45 -11.11
C ASN A 285 1.84 20.36 -9.70
N ASP A 286 1.95 19.16 -9.12
CA ASP A 286 2.37 18.97 -7.72
C ASP A 286 3.74 19.62 -7.44
N ILE A 287 4.63 19.63 -8.43
CA ILE A 287 5.94 20.30 -8.37
C ILE A 287 5.80 21.81 -8.16
N ASP A 288 4.85 22.46 -8.83
CA ASP A 288 4.60 23.90 -8.65
C ASP A 288 4.07 24.19 -7.25
N TYR A 289 3.22 23.31 -6.70
CA TYR A 289 2.73 23.45 -5.33
C TYR A 289 3.83 23.23 -4.30
N PHE A 290 4.74 22.28 -4.52
CA PHE A 290 5.94 22.11 -3.68
C PHE A 290 6.84 23.35 -3.74
N ALA A 291 7.11 23.88 -4.94
CA ALA A 291 7.91 25.08 -5.12
C ALA A 291 7.27 26.30 -4.44
N ALA A 292 5.97 26.51 -4.63
CA ALA A 292 5.22 27.59 -4.00
C ALA A 292 5.21 27.46 -2.47
N ALA A 293 5.08 26.24 -1.93
CA ALA A 293 5.16 26.01 -0.50
C ALA A 293 6.55 26.31 0.05
N LEU A 294 7.62 25.86 -0.62
CA LEU A 294 9.01 26.15 -0.25
C LEU A 294 9.34 27.64 -0.29
N CYS A 295 8.85 28.36 -1.29
CA CYS A 295 9.06 29.81 -1.43
C CYS A 295 8.29 30.65 -0.40
N ALA A 296 7.28 30.06 0.26
CA ALA A 296 6.45 30.74 1.25
C ALA A 296 6.88 30.48 2.70
N LEU A 297 7.89 29.62 2.92
CA LEU A 297 8.54 29.38 4.21
C LEU A 297 9.56 30.47 4.52
#